data_AF-A0A6B3N529-F1
#
_entry.id   AF-A0A6B3N529-F1
#
_cell.length_a   1.000
_cell.length_b   1.000
_cell.length_c   1.000
_cell.angle_alpha   90.00
_cell.angle_beta   90.00
_cell.angle_gamma   90.00
#
_symmetry.space_group_name_H-M   'P 1'
#
loop_
_entity.id
_entity.type
_entity.pdbx_description
1 polymer ?
#
loop_
_entity_poly.entity_id
_entity_poly.type
_entity_poly.pdbx_seq_one_letter_code
_entity_poly.pdbx_strand_id
1 'polypeptide(L)'
;MNTNTFIKPTKSSREIITQMGWKPLLMLAVFLLLAPVALFLSAGSLNWLMAWLYVGIYTALTAISRMIMMHKSPGLIAERIRAFKGEGVKEWDRALVGAMILCWLTIFIVAGLDRRFGWRPELPVILQFAALAITTLGYIFATWVVAVNKFFSSVIRIQKDRGHTLITTGPYQIVRHPGYAGVILSHMTTPLLLGSVWALIPAGLTALVLIVRTAFEDRILLEELDGYQEYTQQTRYRLLPGIW
;
A
#
# COMPACT_ATOMS: atom_id res chain seq x y z
N MET A 1 38.89 27.22 -5.91
CA MET A 1 37.59 27.48 -6.58
C MET A 1 36.50 26.83 -5.75
N ASN A 2 35.74 27.62 -4.98
CA ASN A 2 34.62 27.15 -4.18
C ASN A 2 33.37 27.01 -5.07
N THR A 3 32.94 25.79 -5.34
CA THR A 3 31.63 25.54 -5.97
C THR A 3 30.55 25.62 -4.90
N ASN A 4 29.89 26.78 -4.82
CA ASN A 4 28.62 26.96 -4.13
C ASN A 4 27.56 26.03 -4.74
N THR A 5 27.40 24.83 -4.19
CA THR A 5 26.17 24.05 -4.33
C THR A 5 25.07 24.82 -3.61
N PHE A 6 24.27 25.58 -4.37
CA PHE A 6 23.01 26.14 -3.89
C PHE A 6 22.11 25.01 -3.41
N ILE A 7 22.12 24.76 -2.11
CA ILE A 7 21.09 23.96 -1.45
C ILE A 7 19.80 24.76 -1.61
N LYS A 8 18.92 24.32 -2.54
CA LYS A 8 17.57 24.91 -2.64
C LYS A 8 16.92 24.81 -1.26
N PRO A 9 16.35 25.89 -0.72
CA PRO A 9 15.68 25.84 0.57
C PRO A 9 14.56 24.78 0.49
N THR A 10 14.59 23.83 1.42
CA THR A 10 13.54 22.83 1.57
C THR A 10 12.25 23.57 1.91
N LYS A 11 11.28 23.54 0.99
CA LYS A 11 9.95 24.15 1.17
C LYS A 11 9.35 23.73 2.52
N SER A 12 8.75 24.67 3.23
CA SER A 12 8.11 24.36 4.50
C SER A 12 6.91 23.43 4.29
N SER A 13 6.58 22.61 5.30
CA SER A 13 5.43 21.70 5.26
C SER A 13 4.13 22.40 4.83
N ARG A 14 3.92 23.65 5.27
CA ARG A 14 2.76 24.47 4.91
C ARG A 14 2.76 24.83 3.42
N GLU A 15 3.89 25.27 2.88
CA GLU A 15 4.01 25.64 1.45
C GLU A 15 3.73 24.46 0.52
N ILE A 16 4.22 23.26 0.87
CA ILE A 16 3.96 22.04 0.09
C ILE A 16 2.46 21.74 0.09
N ILE A 17 1.79 21.82 1.24
CA ILE A 17 0.34 21.58 1.36
C ILE A 17 -0.46 22.62 0.56
N THR A 18 -0.14 23.90 0.67
CA THR A 18 -0.83 24.97 -0.06
C THR A 18 -0.67 24.82 -1.58
N GLN A 19 0.51 24.40 -2.06
CA GLN A 19 0.76 24.18 -3.50
C GLN A 19 0.00 22.97 -4.07
N MET A 20 -0.30 21.96 -3.25
CA MET A 20 -1.04 20.78 -3.71
C MET A 20 -2.54 21.06 -3.93
N GLY A 21 -3.10 22.04 -3.21
CA GLY A 21 -4.52 22.39 -3.29
C GLY A 21 -5.45 21.21 -2.95
N TRP A 22 -6.51 21.03 -3.73
CA TRP A 22 -7.53 19.99 -3.52
C TRP A 22 -7.17 18.61 -4.10
N LYS A 23 -6.09 18.49 -4.87
CA LYS A 23 -5.69 17.25 -5.57
C LYS A 23 -5.49 16.05 -4.62
N PRO A 24 -4.80 16.16 -3.46
CA PRO A 24 -4.63 15.04 -2.54
C PRO A 24 -5.95 14.50 -1.98
N LEU A 25 -6.93 15.39 -1.77
CA LEU A 25 -8.27 15.06 -1.29
C LEU A 25 -9.07 14.35 -2.37
N LEU A 26 -9.03 14.82 -3.63
CA LEU A 26 -9.67 14.11 -4.74
C LEU A 26 -9.07 12.71 -4.92
N MET A 27 -7.74 12.59 -4.96
CA MET A 27 -7.08 11.28 -5.11
C MET A 27 -7.45 10.34 -3.97
N LEU A 28 -7.53 10.85 -2.75
CA LEU A 28 -7.99 10.06 -1.60
C LEU A 28 -9.46 9.63 -1.77
N ALA A 29 -10.35 10.56 -2.14
CA ALA A 29 -11.77 10.26 -2.33
C ALA A 29 -12.00 9.21 -3.42
N VAL A 30 -11.34 9.36 -4.57
CA VAL A 30 -11.39 8.36 -5.65
C VAL A 30 -10.92 7.01 -5.14
N PHE A 31 -9.75 6.94 -4.49
CA PHE A 31 -9.22 5.69 -3.94
C PHE A 31 -10.13 5.04 -2.89
N LEU A 32 -10.77 5.84 -2.03
CA LEU A 32 -11.71 5.37 -1.03
C LEU A 32 -13.01 4.84 -1.63
N LEU A 33 -13.43 5.36 -2.79
CA LEU A 33 -14.66 4.94 -3.46
C LEU A 33 -14.48 3.69 -4.33
N LEU A 34 -13.27 3.39 -4.80
CA LEU A 34 -13.01 2.24 -5.67
C LEU A 34 -13.48 0.91 -5.07
N ALA A 35 -13.10 0.61 -3.82
CA ALA A 35 -13.45 -0.66 -3.19
C ALA A 35 -14.96 -0.79 -2.84
N PRO A 36 -15.62 0.19 -2.18
CA PRO A 36 -17.06 0.13 -1.94
C PRO A 36 -17.88 0.04 -3.23
N VAL A 37 -17.53 0.81 -4.26
CA VAL A 37 -18.23 0.77 -5.55
C VAL A 37 -18.08 -0.60 -6.18
N ALA A 38 -16.86 -1.16 -6.23
CA ALA A 38 -16.63 -2.51 -6.75
C ALA A 38 -17.40 -3.58 -5.97
N LEU A 39 -17.39 -3.52 -4.63
CA LEU A 39 -18.10 -4.46 -3.75
C LEU A 39 -19.62 -4.44 -3.97
N PHE A 40 -20.23 -3.27 -3.83
CA PHE A 40 -21.68 -3.16 -3.78
C PHE A 40 -22.32 -3.25 -5.18
N LEU A 41 -21.65 -2.76 -6.24
CA LEU A 41 -22.13 -2.93 -7.60
C LEU A 41 -22.10 -4.41 -8.03
N SER A 42 -21.03 -5.13 -7.70
CA SER A 42 -20.94 -6.56 -8.05
C SER A 42 -21.88 -7.43 -7.21
N ALA A 43 -22.03 -7.12 -5.91
CA ALA A 43 -22.99 -7.78 -5.02
C ALA A 43 -24.45 -7.53 -5.40
N GLY A 44 -24.76 -6.39 -6.01
CA GLY A 44 -26.14 -6.00 -6.34
C GLY A 44 -27.02 -5.75 -5.10
N SER A 45 -26.42 -5.59 -3.91
CA SER A 45 -27.13 -5.38 -2.65
C SER A 45 -26.26 -4.60 -1.67
N LEU A 46 -26.87 -3.66 -0.94
CA LEU A 46 -26.24 -2.95 0.18
C LEU A 46 -26.39 -3.68 1.51
N ASN A 47 -27.19 -4.75 1.56
CA ASN A 47 -27.44 -5.52 2.79
C ASN A 47 -26.32 -6.55 3.03
N TRP A 48 -25.13 -6.03 3.35
CA TRP A 48 -23.94 -6.83 3.60
C TRP A 48 -23.10 -6.21 4.72
N LEU A 49 -23.35 -6.67 5.96
CA LEU A 49 -22.71 -6.15 7.16
C LEU A 49 -21.17 -6.19 7.08
N MET A 50 -20.60 -7.33 6.68
CA MET A 50 -19.14 -7.48 6.62
C MET A 50 -18.48 -6.53 5.60
N ALA A 51 -19.14 -6.27 4.46
CA ALA A 51 -18.65 -5.26 3.52
C ALA A 51 -18.69 -3.85 4.13
N TRP A 52 -19.74 -3.48 4.87
CA TRP A 52 -19.78 -2.19 5.56
C TRP A 52 -18.73 -2.07 6.68
N LEU A 53 -18.50 -3.13 7.45
CA LEU A 53 -17.42 -3.16 8.45
C LEU A 53 -16.06 -2.98 7.79
N TYR A 54 -15.80 -3.68 6.68
CA TYR A 54 -14.58 -3.51 5.88
C TYR A 54 -14.45 -2.06 5.40
N VAL A 55 -15.49 -1.50 4.76
CA VAL A 55 -15.49 -0.13 4.23
C VAL A 55 -15.24 0.90 5.34
N GLY A 56 -15.87 0.73 6.50
CA GLY A 56 -15.67 1.61 7.66
C GLY A 56 -14.22 1.59 8.15
N ILE A 57 -13.65 0.40 8.39
CA ILE A 57 -12.27 0.24 8.85
C ILE A 57 -11.27 0.73 7.80
N TYR A 58 -11.44 0.33 6.54
CA TYR A 58 -10.62 0.75 5.41
C TYR A 58 -10.60 2.27 5.27
N THR A 59 -11.78 2.91 5.35
CA THR A 59 -11.91 4.37 5.24
C THR A 59 -11.26 5.07 6.42
N ALA A 60 -11.55 4.64 7.64
CA ALA A 60 -11.01 5.24 8.85
C ALA A 60 -9.48 5.15 8.90
N LEU A 61 -8.91 3.96 8.68
CA LEU A 61 -7.46 3.75 8.75
C LEU A 61 -6.72 4.42 7.59
N THR A 62 -7.29 4.44 6.39
CA THR A 62 -6.71 5.18 5.26
C THR A 62 -6.74 6.68 5.51
N ALA A 63 -7.81 7.22 6.09
CA ALA A 63 -7.90 8.62 6.48
C ALA A 63 -6.88 8.98 7.56
N ILE A 64 -6.75 8.16 8.61
CA ILE A 64 -5.74 8.32 9.67
C ILE A 64 -4.33 8.27 9.08
N SER A 65 -4.04 7.29 8.23
CA SER A 65 -2.75 7.18 7.54
C SER A 65 -2.44 8.43 6.72
N ARG A 66 -3.44 8.99 6.03
CA ARG A 66 -3.31 10.23 5.25
C ARG A 66 -3.06 11.44 6.14
N MET A 67 -3.74 11.56 7.28
CA MET A 67 -3.51 12.61 8.27
C MET A 67 -2.09 12.55 8.85
N ILE A 68 -1.64 11.37 9.25
CA ILE A 68 -0.26 11.15 9.73
C ILE A 68 0.75 11.55 8.65
N MET A 69 0.52 11.15 7.40
CA MET A 69 1.40 11.50 6.29
C MET A 69 1.42 13.01 6.02
N MET A 70 0.28 13.71 6.11
CA MET A 70 0.22 15.17 5.98
C MET A 70 1.04 15.88 7.07
N HIS A 71 1.00 15.38 8.30
CA HIS A 71 1.69 16.01 9.43
C HIS A 71 3.18 15.67 9.48
N LYS A 72 3.55 14.39 9.31
CA LYS A 72 4.93 13.91 9.46
C LYS A 72 5.77 14.02 8.20
N SER A 73 5.17 13.91 7.02
CA SER A 73 5.90 13.78 5.76
C SER A 73 5.11 14.32 4.57
N PRO A 74 4.81 15.63 4.53
CA PRO A 74 4.04 16.24 3.44
C PRO A 74 4.72 16.06 2.07
N GLY A 75 6.06 15.99 2.03
CA GLY A 75 6.80 15.65 0.81
C GLY A 75 6.44 14.27 0.22
N LEU A 76 5.97 13.33 1.05
CA LEU A 76 5.51 12.02 0.57
C LEU A 76 4.19 12.11 -0.21
N ILE A 77 3.34 13.08 0.11
CA ILE A 77 2.11 13.32 -0.62
C ILE A 77 2.41 13.89 -2.00
N ALA A 78 3.30 14.89 -2.04
CA ALA A 78 3.77 15.46 -3.31
C ALA A 78 4.40 14.37 -4.19
N GLU A 79 5.17 13.47 -3.59
CA GLU A 79 5.72 12.31 -4.28
C GLU A 79 4.65 11.39 -4.86
N ARG A 80 3.61 11.06 -4.10
CA ARG A 80 2.50 10.21 -4.59
C ARG A 80 1.70 10.89 -5.71
N ILE A 81 1.59 12.22 -5.71
CA ILE A 81 0.98 12.97 -6.82
C ILE A 81 1.86 12.90 -8.07
N ARG A 82 3.19 13.06 -7.90
CA ARG A 82 4.16 12.96 -9.00
C ARG A 82 4.14 11.56 -9.62
N ALA A 83 4.17 10.53 -8.79
CA ALA A 83 4.06 9.14 -9.19
C ALA A 83 2.76 8.86 -9.97
N PHE A 84 1.64 9.42 -9.52
CA PHE A 84 0.36 9.31 -10.22
C PHE A 84 0.36 9.92 -11.62
N LYS A 85 1.12 11.01 -11.84
CA LYS A 85 1.32 11.58 -13.18
C LYS A 85 2.25 10.75 -14.08
N GLY A 86 2.87 9.69 -13.55
CA GLY A 86 3.80 8.85 -14.29
C GLY A 86 5.20 9.47 -14.47
N GLU A 87 5.49 10.60 -13.83
CA GLU A 87 6.78 11.29 -13.94
C GLU A 87 7.90 10.47 -13.30
N GLY A 88 8.86 9.98 -14.10
CA GLY A 88 10.01 9.22 -13.61
C GLY A 88 9.71 7.77 -13.19
N VAL A 89 8.55 7.23 -13.60
CA VAL A 89 8.17 5.84 -13.32
C VAL A 89 8.71 4.93 -14.42
N LYS A 90 9.49 3.91 -14.04
CA LYS A 90 9.97 2.87 -14.97
C LYS A 90 8.78 2.09 -15.55
N GLU A 91 8.81 1.74 -16.83
CA GLU A 91 7.65 1.15 -17.54
C GLU A 91 7.19 -0.18 -16.92
N TRP A 92 8.14 -1.04 -16.55
CA TRP A 92 7.83 -2.30 -15.87
C TRP A 92 7.15 -2.08 -14.51
N ASP A 93 7.55 -1.06 -13.75
CA ASP A 93 6.94 -0.75 -12.44
C ASP A 93 5.53 -0.19 -12.64
N ARG A 94 5.32 0.63 -13.68
CA ARG A 94 3.98 1.09 -14.08
C ARG A 94 3.06 -0.08 -14.42
N ALA A 95 3.56 -1.06 -15.17
CA ALA A 95 2.81 -2.28 -15.50
C ALA A 95 2.48 -3.09 -14.23
N LEU A 96 3.44 -3.28 -13.32
CA LEU A 96 3.20 -3.98 -12.06
C LEU A 96 2.20 -3.24 -11.16
N VAL A 97 2.29 -1.91 -11.03
CA VAL A 97 1.31 -1.11 -10.28
C VAL A 97 -0.09 -1.23 -10.91
N GLY A 98 -0.20 -1.16 -12.24
CA GLY A 98 -1.46 -1.38 -12.94
C GLY A 98 -2.04 -2.77 -12.67
N ALA A 99 -1.21 -3.82 -12.75
CA ALA A 99 -1.59 -5.19 -12.44
C ALA A 99 -2.04 -5.34 -10.97
N MET A 100 -1.35 -4.69 -10.02
CA MET A 100 -1.72 -4.69 -8.60
C MET A 100 -3.10 -4.05 -8.38
N ILE A 101 -3.37 -2.88 -8.99
CA ILE A 101 -4.67 -2.22 -8.87
C ILE A 101 -5.77 -3.09 -9.48
N LEU A 102 -5.51 -3.68 -10.66
CA LEU A 102 -6.46 -4.57 -11.31
C LEU A 102 -6.76 -5.81 -10.45
N CYS A 103 -5.73 -6.48 -9.91
CA CYS A 103 -5.91 -7.65 -9.06
C CYS A 103 -6.65 -7.27 -7.76
N TRP A 104 -6.30 -6.14 -7.13
CA TRP A 104 -6.98 -5.64 -5.94
C TRP A 104 -8.46 -5.33 -6.19
N LEU A 105 -8.80 -4.69 -7.30
CA LEU A 105 -10.20 -4.48 -7.69
C LEU A 105 -10.93 -5.80 -7.94
N THR A 106 -10.24 -6.77 -8.54
CA THR A 106 -10.78 -8.10 -8.83
C THR A 106 -11.14 -8.85 -7.55
N ILE A 107 -10.40 -8.68 -6.45
CA ILE A 107 -10.77 -9.24 -5.12
C ILE A 107 -12.20 -8.80 -4.74
N PHE A 108 -12.50 -7.51 -4.82
CA PHE A 108 -13.83 -6.99 -4.45
C PHE A 108 -14.93 -7.42 -5.41
N ILE A 109 -14.64 -7.40 -6.71
CA ILE A 109 -15.61 -7.82 -7.73
C ILE A 109 -15.96 -9.29 -7.54
N VAL A 110 -14.96 -10.17 -7.39
CA VAL A 110 -15.18 -11.60 -7.18
C VAL A 110 -15.93 -11.84 -5.87
N ALA A 111 -15.56 -11.16 -4.78
CA ALA A 111 -16.26 -11.31 -3.51
C ALA A 111 -17.72 -10.84 -3.57
N GLY A 112 -18.02 -9.75 -4.29
CA GLY A 112 -19.40 -9.30 -4.49
C GLY A 112 -20.19 -10.23 -5.40
N LEU A 113 -19.61 -10.74 -6.49
CA LEU A 113 -20.26 -11.75 -7.33
C LEU A 113 -20.54 -13.04 -6.54
N ASP A 114 -19.59 -13.48 -5.70
CA ASP A 114 -19.76 -14.62 -4.79
C ASP A 114 -20.95 -14.37 -3.84
N ARG A 115 -21.01 -13.19 -3.21
CA ARG A 115 -22.15 -12.78 -2.37
C ARG A 115 -23.49 -12.78 -3.13
N ARG A 116 -23.47 -12.38 -4.40
CA ARG A 116 -24.67 -12.29 -5.26
C ARG A 116 -25.19 -13.66 -5.69
N PHE A 117 -24.29 -14.56 -6.05
CA PHE A 117 -24.64 -15.86 -6.62
C PHE A 117 -24.56 -17.02 -5.61
N GLY A 118 -24.02 -16.78 -4.42
CA GLY A 118 -23.91 -17.76 -3.33
C GLY A 118 -22.98 -18.93 -3.69
N TRP A 119 -21.76 -18.64 -4.17
CA TRP A 119 -20.84 -19.72 -4.51
C TRP A 119 -20.37 -20.46 -3.25
N ARG A 120 -20.07 -21.75 -3.41
CA ARG A 120 -19.58 -22.61 -2.32
C ARG A 120 -18.05 -22.71 -2.36
N PRO A 121 -17.39 -22.96 -1.21
CA PRO A 121 -17.95 -23.13 0.13
C PRO A 121 -18.24 -21.80 0.84
N GLU A 122 -19.25 -21.79 1.71
CA GLU A 122 -19.51 -20.67 2.61
C GLU A 122 -18.53 -20.67 3.79
N LEU A 123 -18.06 -19.49 4.19
CA LEU A 123 -17.17 -19.34 5.35
C LEU A 123 -17.96 -19.08 6.63
N PRO A 124 -17.67 -19.81 7.73
CA PRO A 124 -18.22 -19.52 9.05
C PRO A 124 -18.00 -18.06 9.45
N VAL A 125 -19.02 -17.43 10.05
CA VAL A 125 -18.98 -16.04 10.50
C VAL A 125 -17.82 -15.76 11.46
N ILE A 126 -17.44 -16.73 12.29
CA ILE A 126 -16.29 -16.62 13.19
C ILE A 126 -14.96 -16.41 12.44
N LEU A 127 -14.77 -17.07 11.29
CA LEU A 127 -13.59 -16.88 10.45
C LEU A 127 -13.62 -15.50 9.77
N GLN A 128 -14.79 -15.00 9.40
CA GLN A 128 -14.94 -13.65 8.85
C GLN A 128 -14.54 -12.57 9.86
N PHE A 129 -14.94 -12.71 11.14
CA PHE A 129 -14.52 -11.79 12.21
C PHE A 129 -13.02 -11.94 12.57
N ALA A 130 -12.47 -13.15 12.56
CA ALA A 130 -11.03 -13.34 12.73
C ALA A 130 -10.25 -12.65 11.59
N ALA A 131 -10.71 -12.80 10.35
CA ALA A 131 -10.14 -12.13 9.19
C ALA A 131 -10.33 -10.60 9.24
N LEU A 132 -11.43 -10.11 9.81
CA LEU A 132 -11.64 -8.68 10.08
C LEU A 132 -10.55 -8.14 11.03
N ALA A 133 -10.27 -8.85 12.12
CA ALA A 133 -9.23 -8.47 13.06
C ALA A 133 -7.84 -8.45 12.39
N ILE A 134 -7.48 -9.50 11.63
CA ILE A 134 -6.19 -9.57 10.95
C ILE A 134 -6.06 -8.49 9.86
N THR A 135 -7.13 -8.25 9.09
CA THR A 135 -7.16 -7.19 8.08
C THR A 135 -6.94 -5.81 8.72
N THR A 136 -7.59 -5.56 9.86
CA THR A 136 -7.43 -4.33 10.64
C THR A 136 -5.99 -4.15 11.11
N LEU A 137 -5.38 -5.21 11.66
CA LEU A 137 -3.97 -5.20 12.06
C LEU A 137 -3.04 -4.93 10.87
N GLY A 138 -3.33 -5.49 9.69
CA GLY A 138 -2.59 -5.22 8.46
C GLY A 138 -2.63 -3.73 8.05
N TYR A 139 -3.79 -3.09 8.14
CA TYR A 139 -3.92 -1.64 7.88
C TYR A 139 -3.22 -0.77 8.93
N ILE A 140 -3.26 -1.16 10.20
CA ILE A 140 -2.51 -0.49 11.28
C ILE A 140 -1.00 -0.61 11.02
N PHE A 141 -0.54 -1.81 10.64
CA PHE A 141 0.86 -2.06 10.29
C PHE A 141 1.30 -1.24 9.08
N ALA A 142 0.49 -1.18 8.02
CA ALA A 142 0.76 -0.32 6.86
C ALA A 142 0.81 1.18 7.24
N THR A 143 -0.04 1.60 8.16
CA THR A 143 -0.03 2.98 8.70
C THR A 143 1.26 3.26 9.48
N TRP A 144 1.75 2.30 10.26
CA TRP A 144 3.03 2.40 10.95
C TRP A 144 4.21 2.52 9.97
N VAL A 145 4.21 1.73 8.89
CA VAL A 145 5.21 1.83 7.82
C VAL A 145 5.23 3.22 7.20
N VAL A 146 4.07 3.78 6.85
CA VAL A 146 3.95 5.15 6.31
C VAL A 146 4.42 6.20 7.32
N ALA A 147 4.15 5.99 8.61
CA ALA A 147 4.53 6.91 9.66
C ALA A 147 6.04 6.97 9.93
N VAL A 148 6.78 5.88 9.63
CA VAL A 148 8.22 5.76 9.85
C VAL A 148 9.02 6.05 8.57
N ASN A 149 8.51 5.68 7.39
CA ASN A 149 9.21 5.86 6.12
C ASN A 149 8.69 7.06 5.32
N LYS A 150 9.38 8.20 5.43
CA LYS A 150 9.11 9.43 4.66
C LYS A 150 9.32 9.30 3.14
N PHE A 151 9.95 8.22 2.69
CA PHE A 151 10.23 7.88 1.28
C PHE A 151 9.31 6.78 0.72
N PHE A 152 8.24 6.40 1.44
CA PHE A 152 7.32 5.31 1.05
C PHE A 152 6.43 5.62 -0.17
N SER A 153 7.05 5.73 -1.35
CA SER A 153 6.42 6.07 -2.63
C SER A 153 5.54 4.92 -3.15
N SER A 154 4.59 5.26 -4.03
CA SER A 154 3.75 4.26 -4.71
C SER A 154 4.45 3.61 -5.91
N VAL A 155 5.62 4.12 -6.29
CA VAL A 155 6.45 3.68 -7.43
C VAL A 155 7.90 3.51 -6.98
N ILE A 156 8.63 2.61 -7.63
CA ILE A 156 10.01 2.30 -7.33
C ILE A 156 10.91 3.36 -7.97
N ARG A 157 11.45 4.26 -7.14
CA ARG A 157 12.48 5.21 -7.55
C ARG A 157 13.39 5.60 -6.38
N ILE A 158 14.66 5.86 -6.68
CA ILE A 158 15.55 6.53 -5.74
C ILE A 158 15.24 8.03 -5.76
N GLN A 159 14.81 8.56 -4.61
CA GLN A 159 14.35 9.95 -4.49
C GLN A 159 15.53 10.88 -4.16
N LYS A 160 16.54 10.92 -5.03
CA LYS A 160 17.75 11.75 -4.85
C LYS A 160 17.39 13.23 -4.65
N ASP A 161 16.34 13.70 -5.32
CA ASP A 161 15.76 15.05 -5.19
C ASP A 161 15.21 15.36 -3.78
N ARG A 162 14.92 14.33 -2.98
CA ARG A 162 14.43 14.45 -1.60
C ARG A 162 15.47 14.02 -0.56
N GLY A 163 16.71 13.77 -0.99
CA GLY A 163 17.78 13.24 -0.13
C GLY A 163 17.41 11.88 0.43
N HIS A 164 17.08 10.91 -0.43
CA HIS A 164 16.69 9.56 -0.03
C HIS A 164 17.74 8.94 0.91
N THR A 165 17.36 8.72 2.16
CA THR A 165 18.17 8.02 3.16
C THR A 165 17.53 6.69 3.52
N LEU A 166 18.37 5.71 3.81
CA LEU A 166 17.94 4.41 4.31
C LEU A 166 17.14 4.54 5.61
N ILE A 167 16.06 3.77 5.72
CA ILE A 167 15.23 3.65 6.92
C ILE A 167 15.40 2.24 7.49
N THR A 168 15.93 2.14 8.71
CA THR A 168 16.21 0.86 9.39
C THR A 168 15.44 0.68 10.69
N THR A 169 14.51 1.60 11.02
CA THR A 169 13.79 1.61 12.30
C THR A 169 12.34 1.11 12.16
N GLY A 170 11.75 0.73 13.29
CA GLY A 170 10.38 0.23 13.34
C GLY A 170 10.24 -1.10 12.58
N PRO A 171 9.25 -1.26 11.69
CA PRO A 171 9.01 -2.53 11.03
C PRO A 171 10.15 -2.95 10.09
N TYR A 172 11.00 -2.00 9.68
CA TYR A 172 12.21 -2.25 8.90
C TYR A 172 13.31 -3.00 9.68
N GLN A 173 13.18 -3.15 11.01
CA GLN A 173 14.10 -4.00 11.77
C GLN A 173 13.80 -5.50 11.58
N ILE A 174 12.57 -5.84 11.20
CA ILE A 174 12.07 -7.21 11.11
C ILE A 174 12.22 -7.75 9.67
N VAL A 175 11.78 -6.95 8.70
CA VAL A 175 11.83 -7.27 7.26
C VAL A 175 12.18 -6.02 6.47
N ARG A 176 12.82 -6.17 5.30
CA ARG A 176 13.26 -5.03 4.46
C ARG A 176 12.12 -4.33 3.74
N HIS A 177 11.03 -5.04 3.44
CA HIS A 177 9.88 -4.52 2.70
C HIS A 177 8.56 -4.66 3.48
N PRO A 178 8.45 -4.06 4.68
CA PRO A 178 7.29 -4.24 5.53
C PRO A 178 6.00 -3.68 4.92
N GLY A 179 6.10 -2.66 4.06
CA GLY A 179 4.93 -2.14 3.34
C GLY A 179 4.27 -3.20 2.44
N TYR A 180 5.07 -3.97 1.70
CA TYR A 180 4.55 -5.05 0.86
C TYR A 180 4.05 -6.23 1.69
N ALA A 181 4.72 -6.58 2.79
CA ALA A 181 4.22 -7.59 3.72
C ALA A 181 2.84 -7.22 4.29
N GLY A 182 2.65 -5.95 4.68
CA GLY A 182 1.35 -5.44 5.14
C GLY A 182 0.26 -5.50 4.08
N VAL A 183 0.57 -5.13 2.83
CA VAL A 183 -0.38 -5.20 1.71
C VAL A 183 -0.77 -6.64 1.41
N ILE A 184 0.20 -7.56 1.33
CA ILE A 184 -0.05 -9.00 1.13
C ILE A 184 -0.96 -9.53 2.23
N LEU A 185 -0.65 -9.24 3.50
CA LEU A 185 -1.45 -9.67 4.64
C LEU A 185 -2.90 -9.19 4.51
N SER A 186 -3.12 -7.89 4.32
CA SER A 186 -4.46 -7.31 4.20
C SER A 186 -5.22 -7.86 2.99
N HIS A 187 -4.56 -8.05 1.84
CA HIS A 187 -5.21 -8.55 0.62
C HIS A 187 -5.55 -10.03 0.71
N MET A 188 -4.72 -10.85 1.36
CA MET A 188 -4.99 -12.28 1.56
C MET A 188 -6.11 -12.51 2.57
N THR A 189 -6.30 -11.63 3.55
CA THR A 189 -7.37 -11.77 4.56
C THR A 189 -8.68 -11.12 4.16
N THR A 190 -8.68 -10.16 3.24
CA THR A 190 -9.90 -9.48 2.76
C THR A 190 -10.93 -10.44 2.14
N PRO A 191 -10.57 -11.41 1.27
CA PRO A 191 -11.48 -12.45 0.78
C PRO A 191 -12.19 -13.20 1.92
N LEU A 192 -11.42 -13.62 2.93
CA LEU A 192 -11.93 -14.36 4.07
C LEU A 192 -12.89 -13.52 4.92
N LEU A 193 -12.56 -12.24 5.13
CA LEU A 193 -13.44 -11.26 5.80
C LEU A 193 -14.76 -11.14 5.05
N LEU A 194 -14.71 -11.04 3.73
CA LEU A 194 -15.88 -10.91 2.86
C LEU A 194 -16.62 -12.25 2.68
N GLY A 195 -16.16 -13.34 3.29
CA GLY A 195 -16.80 -14.64 3.17
C GLY A 195 -16.62 -15.30 1.80
N SER A 196 -15.63 -14.89 1.00
CA SER A 196 -15.39 -15.39 -0.34
C SER A 196 -14.06 -16.13 -0.45
N VAL A 197 -14.12 -17.45 -0.62
CA VAL A 197 -12.93 -18.27 -0.92
C VAL A 197 -12.44 -18.02 -2.34
N TRP A 198 -13.34 -17.74 -3.28
CA TRP A 198 -13.00 -17.49 -4.69
C TRP A 198 -12.16 -16.22 -4.86
N ALA A 199 -12.40 -15.20 -4.03
CA ALA A 199 -11.59 -13.99 -4.03
C ALA A 199 -10.14 -14.20 -3.51
N LEU A 200 -9.79 -15.37 -2.96
CA LEU A 200 -8.40 -15.71 -2.66
C LEU A 200 -7.54 -15.88 -3.93
N ILE A 201 -8.15 -16.22 -5.07
CA ILE A 201 -7.44 -16.35 -6.35
C ILE A 201 -6.81 -15.01 -6.76
N PRO A 202 -7.57 -13.91 -6.95
CA PRO A 202 -6.99 -12.61 -7.25
C PRO A 202 -6.12 -12.06 -6.10
N ALA A 203 -6.38 -12.43 -4.85
CA ALA A 203 -5.50 -12.07 -3.73
C ALA A 203 -4.11 -12.74 -3.84
N GLY A 204 -4.08 -14.03 -4.16
CA GLY A 204 -2.85 -14.78 -4.42
C GLY A 204 -2.08 -14.22 -5.61
N LEU A 205 -2.78 -13.87 -6.71
CA LEU A 205 -2.16 -13.17 -7.84
C LEU A 205 -1.54 -11.84 -7.43
N THR A 206 -2.23 -11.06 -6.58
CA THR A 206 -1.65 -9.80 -6.05
C THR A 206 -0.39 -10.06 -5.23
N ALA A 207 -0.38 -11.11 -4.41
CA ALA A 207 0.79 -11.50 -3.63
C ALA A 207 1.97 -11.89 -4.54
N LEU A 208 1.74 -12.66 -5.61
CA LEU A 208 2.78 -13.01 -6.59
C LEU A 208 3.36 -11.77 -7.27
N VAL A 209 2.50 -10.85 -7.73
CA VAL A 209 2.94 -9.59 -8.36
C VAL A 209 3.78 -8.77 -7.37
N LEU A 210 3.37 -8.71 -6.10
CA LEU A 210 4.10 -8.01 -5.05
C LEU A 210 5.45 -8.67 -4.72
N ILE A 211 5.54 -10.00 -4.72
CA ILE A 211 6.80 -10.72 -4.50
C ILE A 211 7.79 -10.38 -5.63
N VAL A 212 7.34 -10.41 -6.89
CA VAL A 212 8.18 -10.03 -8.05
C VAL A 212 8.62 -8.57 -7.93
N ARG A 213 7.67 -7.67 -7.64
CA ARG A 213 7.96 -6.25 -7.44
C ARG A 213 8.96 -6.00 -6.32
N THR A 214 8.82 -6.73 -5.20
CA THR A 214 9.74 -6.69 -4.06
C THR A 214 11.15 -7.08 -4.48
N ALA A 215 11.32 -8.16 -5.27
CA ALA A 215 12.64 -8.58 -5.73
C ALA A 215 13.33 -7.53 -6.60
N PHE A 216 12.57 -6.85 -7.47
CA PHE A 216 13.09 -5.78 -8.31
C PHE A 216 13.44 -4.52 -7.52
N GLU A 217 12.59 -4.13 -6.57
CA GLU A 217 12.91 -3.02 -5.67
C GLU A 217 14.15 -3.31 -4.84
N ASP A 218 14.23 -4.49 -4.23
CA ASP A 218 15.37 -4.91 -3.41
C ASP A 218 16.69 -4.84 -4.18
N ARG A 219 16.66 -5.26 -5.45
CA ARG A 219 17.83 -5.18 -6.33
C ARG A 219 18.23 -3.74 -6.64
N ILE A 220 17.25 -2.88 -6.96
CA ILE A 220 17.51 -1.46 -7.21
C ILE A 220 18.04 -0.76 -5.97
N LEU A 221 17.52 -1.07 -4.78
CA LEU A 221 18.02 -0.52 -3.53
C LEU A 221 19.45 -1.00 -3.25
N LEU A 222 19.77 -2.26 -3.54
CA LEU A 222 21.13 -2.78 -3.40
C LEU A 222 22.11 -2.12 -4.36
N GLU A 223 21.68 -1.81 -5.60
CA GLU A 223 22.52 -1.21 -6.63
C GLU A 223 22.69 0.32 -6.45
N GLU A 224 21.66 1.01 -5.95
CA GLU A 224 21.58 2.47 -6.02
C GLU A 224 21.44 3.22 -4.67
N LEU A 225 21.16 2.53 -3.55
CA LEU A 225 20.97 3.17 -2.25
C LEU A 225 22.14 2.92 -1.29
N ASP A 226 22.82 4.00 -0.92
CA ASP A 226 23.94 3.96 0.02
C ASP A 226 23.54 3.33 1.37
N GLY A 227 24.38 2.43 1.87
CA GLY A 227 24.17 1.72 3.14
C GLY A 227 23.19 0.53 3.07
N TYR A 228 22.54 0.29 1.92
CA TYR A 228 21.56 -0.80 1.81
C TYR A 228 22.22 -2.17 1.91
N GLN A 229 23.42 -2.34 1.34
CA GLN A 229 24.16 -3.59 1.37
C GLN A 229 24.45 -4.05 2.80
N GLU A 230 24.95 -3.16 3.67
CA GLU A 230 25.19 -3.44 5.08
C GLU A 230 23.89 -3.76 5.83
N TYR A 231 22.82 -3.06 5.50
CA TYR A 231 21.50 -3.31 6.07
C TYR A 231 20.94 -4.68 5.73
N THR A 232 21.22 -5.22 4.53
CA THR A 232 20.80 -6.59 4.18
C THR A 232 21.41 -7.66 5.10
N GLN A 233 22.55 -7.38 5.74
CA GLN A 233 23.17 -8.28 6.71
C GLN A 233 22.48 -8.24 8.08
N GLN A 234 21.93 -7.09 8.45
CA GLN A 234 21.21 -6.87 9.70
C GLN A 234 19.76 -7.38 9.60
N THR A 235 19.06 -7.01 8.54
CA THR A 235 17.68 -7.44 8.26
C THR A 235 17.68 -8.33 7.02
N ARG A 236 17.83 -9.63 7.26
CA ARG A 236 18.02 -10.62 6.19
C ARG A 236 16.78 -10.82 5.34
N TYR A 237 15.61 -10.82 5.99
CA TYR A 237 14.34 -11.16 5.36
C TYR A 237 13.75 -10.00 4.56
N ARG A 238 13.24 -10.27 3.36
CA ARG A 238 12.56 -9.30 2.51
C ARG A 238 11.12 -9.08 2.95
N LEU A 239 10.36 -10.15 3.16
CA LEU A 239 8.91 -10.09 3.43
C LEU A 239 8.48 -10.91 4.64
N LEU A 240 9.05 -12.09 4.84
CA LEU A 240 8.56 -13.03 5.84
C LEU A 240 9.73 -13.68 6.60
N PRO A 241 9.84 -13.45 7.92
CA PRO A 241 10.92 -14.00 8.72
C PRO A 241 11.01 -15.52 8.62
N GLY A 242 12.22 -16.02 8.42
CA GLY A 242 12.52 -17.44 8.28
C GLY A 242 12.25 -18.04 6.89
N ILE A 243 11.64 -17.28 5.96
CA ILE A 243 11.32 -17.76 4.61
C ILE A 243 12.11 -16.99 3.56
N TRP A 244 11.92 -15.67 3.50
CA TRP A 244 12.50 -14.83 2.43
C TRP A 244 12.68 -13.38 2.84
#